data_AF-A0A811ANN7-F1
#
_entry.id   AF-A0A811ANN7-F1
#
_cell.length_a   1.000
_cell.length_b   1.000
_cell.length_c   1.000
_cell.angle_alpha   90.00
_cell.angle_beta   90.00
_cell.angle_gamma   90.00
#
_symmetry.space_group_name_H-M   'P 1'
#
loop_
_entity.id
_entity.type
_entity.pdbx_description
1 polymer ?
#
loop_
_entity_poly.entity_id
_entity_poly.type
_entity_poly.pdbx_seq_one_letter_code
_entity_poly.pdbx_strand_id
1 'polypeptide(L)'
;MAEYQNFFNQVQVAGAPEMGLKEDVDTYERTPAGMFNILGWMGNAQIGPIYLGIAGTVSLVFGAAWFFTIGVWYWYQAGFDPFIFMRDLFFFSLEPPPAEYGLALAPLKQGGVWQIASLFMAISVIAW
;
A
#
# COMPACT_ATOMS: atom_id res chain seq x y z
N MET A 1 -45.88 -2.89 7.38
CA MET A 1 -44.89 -2.67 6.31
C MET A 1 -43.59 -2.25 6.99
N ALA A 2 -42.45 -2.84 6.66
CA ALA A 2 -41.18 -2.43 7.26
C ALA A 2 -40.66 -1.14 6.60
N GLU A 3 -40.09 -0.24 7.38
CA GLU A 3 -39.50 1.01 6.88
C GLU A 3 -38.07 0.77 6.39
N TYR A 4 -37.69 1.44 5.30
CA TYR A 4 -36.34 1.37 4.76
C TYR A 4 -35.35 2.19 5.60
N GLN A 5 -34.23 1.58 5.96
CA GLN A 5 -33.28 2.14 6.93
C GLN A 5 -32.10 2.90 6.31
N ASN A 6 -32.05 3.02 4.99
CA ASN A 6 -31.00 3.74 4.28
C ASN A 6 -29.56 3.26 4.49
N PHE A 7 -29.36 1.96 4.75
CA PHE A 7 -28.02 1.35 4.76
C PHE A 7 -27.49 1.02 3.36
N PHE A 8 -28.39 0.71 2.41
CA PHE A 8 -28.02 0.31 1.05
C PHE A 8 -28.93 0.94 0.01
N ASN A 9 -28.35 1.68 -0.93
CA ASN A 9 -29.09 2.35 -2.00
C ASN A 9 -30.01 1.37 -2.75
N GLN A 10 -31.33 1.54 -2.67
CA GLN A 10 -32.30 0.66 -3.37
C GLN A 10 -32.16 0.75 -4.89
N VAL A 11 -31.76 1.91 -5.40
CA VAL A 11 -31.57 2.18 -6.82
C VAL A 11 -30.27 2.98 -6.95
N GLN A 12 -29.40 2.54 -7.86
CA GLN A 12 -28.17 3.26 -8.22
C GLN A 12 -28.38 3.99 -9.55
N VAL A 13 -27.85 5.20 -9.66
CA VAL A 13 -27.87 6.02 -10.87
C VAL A 13 -26.43 6.33 -11.24
N ALA A 14 -26.09 6.27 -12.53
CA ALA A 14 -24.74 6.54 -13.02
C ALA A 14 -24.77 7.59 -14.15
N GLY A 15 -23.82 8.52 -14.10
CA GLY A 15 -23.49 9.45 -15.17
C GLY A 15 -22.10 9.19 -15.76
N ALA A 16 -21.61 10.12 -16.58
CA ALA A 16 -20.20 10.10 -16.99
C ALA A 16 -19.28 10.28 -15.76
N PRO A 17 -18.09 9.66 -15.72
CA PRO A 17 -17.15 9.85 -14.62
C PRO A 17 -16.77 11.32 -14.40
N GLU A 18 -16.74 11.74 -13.14
CA GLU A 18 -16.30 13.06 -12.72
C GLU A 18 -14.77 13.08 -12.63
N MET A 19 -14.10 14.01 -13.32
CA MET A 19 -12.64 14.02 -13.44
C MET A 19 -11.94 14.96 -12.45
N GLY A 20 -12.67 15.47 -11.46
CA GLY A 20 -12.23 16.46 -10.50
C GLY A 20 -12.16 17.89 -11.07
N LEU A 21 -12.10 18.86 -10.15
CA LEU A 21 -11.79 20.25 -10.49
C LEU A 21 -10.37 20.37 -11.07
N LYS A 22 -10.14 21.35 -11.94
CA LYS A 22 -8.83 21.57 -12.57
C LYS A 22 -7.92 22.45 -11.71
N GLU A 23 -8.37 23.65 -11.35
CA GLU A 23 -7.55 24.68 -10.68
C GLU A 23 -6.13 24.76 -11.30
N ASP A 24 -5.09 24.82 -10.47
CA ASP A 24 -3.68 24.81 -10.88
C ASP A 24 -3.07 23.38 -10.92
N VAL A 25 -3.90 22.33 -10.85
CA VAL A 25 -3.41 20.95 -10.85
C VAL A 25 -3.06 20.51 -12.28
N ASP A 26 -1.89 19.91 -12.46
CA ASP A 26 -1.56 19.28 -13.73
C ASP A 26 -2.44 18.05 -13.97
N THR A 27 -3.39 18.18 -14.89
CA THR A 27 -4.32 17.12 -15.25
C THR A 27 -3.65 15.97 -16.00
N TYR A 28 -2.44 16.15 -16.53
CA TYR A 28 -1.69 15.08 -17.22
C TYR A 28 -1.27 13.98 -16.24
N GLU A 29 -1.04 14.31 -14.98
CA GLU A 29 -0.65 13.35 -13.94
C GLU A 29 -1.86 12.61 -13.32
N ARG A 30 -3.07 12.79 -13.86
CA ARG A 30 -4.27 12.05 -13.44
C ARG A 30 -4.45 10.77 -14.25
N THR A 31 -4.76 9.68 -13.57
CA THR A 31 -5.19 8.44 -14.22
C THR A 31 -6.61 8.55 -14.77
N PRO A 32 -7.08 7.59 -15.59
CA PRO A 32 -8.49 7.44 -15.88
C PRO A 32 -9.32 7.11 -14.63
N ALA A 33 -10.64 7.28 -14.74
CA ALA A 33 -11.64 6.94 -13.73
C ALA A 33 -12.63 5.89 -14.28
N GLY A 34 -13.22 5.09 -13.39
CA GLY A 34 -14.19 4.06 -13.74
C GLY A 34 -15.31 3.92 -12.72
N MET A 35 -16.42 3.30 -13.14
CA MET A 35 -17.61 3.11 -12.31
C MET A 35 -17.76 1.65 -11.87
N PHE A 36 -18.01 1.42 -10.58
CA PHE A 36 -18.04 0.11 -9.94
C PHE A 36 -19.32 -0.04 -9.09
N ASN A 37 -20.34 -0.70 -9.65
CA ASN A 37 -21.67 -0.83 -9.06
C ASN A 37 -21.70 -1.48 -7.67
N ILE A 38 -20.70 -2.30 -7.33
CA ILE A 38 -20.63 -2.95 -6.01
C ILE A 38 -20.43 -1.91 -4.91
N LEU A 39 -19.61 -0.88 -5.15
CA LEU A 39 -19.38 0.21 -4.19
C LEU A 39 -20.59 1.14 -4.09
N GLY A 40 -21.36 1.27 -5.18
CA GLY A 40 -22.56 2.09 -5.28
C GLY A 40 -23.70 1.71 -4.33
N TRP A 41 -23.67 0.50 -3.75
CA TRP A 41 -24.64 0.11 -2.73
C TRP A 41 -24.46 0.87 -1.42
N MET A 42 -23.23 1.25 -1.08
CA MET A 42 -22.88 1.89 0.19
C MET A 42 -22.36 3.32 0.03
N GLY A 43 -22.20 3.83 -1.20
CA GLY A 43 -21.66 5.16 -1.45
C GLY A 43 -21.49 5.48 -2.94
N ASN A 44 -20.44 6.23 -3.26
CA ASN A 44 -20.10 6.53 -4.65
C ASN A 44 -19.52 5.29 -5.35
N ALA A 45 -20.01 5.02 -6.56
CA ALA A 45 -19.53 3.91 -7.38
C ALA A 45 -18.21 4.21 -8.11
N GLN A 46 -17.80 5.48 -8.19
CA GLN A 46 -16.61 5.86 -8.97
C GLN A 46 -15.31 5.54 -8.21
N ILE A 47 -14.35 4.92 -8.90
CA ILE A 47 -12.96 4.80 -8.45
C ILE A 47 -12.07 5.57 -9.43
N GLY A 48 -11.19 6.42 -8.88
CA GLY A 48 -10.36 7.34 -9.64
C GLY A 48 -11.11 8.61 -10.06
N PRO A 49 -10.42 9.55 -10.73
CA PRO A 49 -9.00 9.49 -11.09
C PRO A 49 -8.10 9.64 -9.85
N ILE A 50 -6.90 9.06 -9.87
CA ILE A 50 -5.86 9.35 -8.87
C ILE A 50 -4.79 10.23 -9.52
N TYR A 51 -4.27 11.18 -8.76
CA TYR A 51 -3.13 12.00 -9.18
C TYR A 51 -1.83 11.31 -8.77
N LEU A 52 -0.87 11.23 -9.69
CA LEU A 52 0.42 10.60 -9.43
C LEU A 52 1.58 11.45 -9.97
N GLY A 53 2.01 12.42 -9.17
CA GLY A 53 3.24 13.18 -9.41
C GLY A 53 4.49 12.51 -8.83
N ILE A 54 5.60 13.26 -8.81
CA ILE A 54 6.91 12.76 -8.35
C ILE A 54 6.87 12.26 -6.90
N ALA A 55 6.26 13.01 -5.97
CA ALA A 55 6.20 12.64 -4.56
C ALA A 55 5.47 11.30 -4.35
N GLY A 56 4.28 11.14 -4.94
CA GLY A 56 3.52 9.89 -4.91
C GLY A 56 4.26 8.73 -5.56
N THR A 57 4.96 8.98 -6.69
CA THR A 57 5.78 7.96 -7.35
C THR A 57 6.93 7.50 -6.47
N VAL A 58 7.67 8.42 -5.87
CA VAL A 58 8.74 8.12 -4.90
C VAL A 58 8.17 7.31 -3.74
N SER A 59 7.04 7.74 -3.18
CA SER A 59 6.43 7.03 -2.07
C SER A 59 6.06 5.58 -2.41
N LEU A 60 5.44 5.34 -3.57
CA LEU A 60 5.09 3.99 -4.02
C LEU A 60 6.31 3.11 -4.28
N VAL A 61 7.36 3.64 -4.91
CA VAL A 61 8.58 2.88 -5.20
C VAL A 61 9.27 2.45 -3.91
N PHE A 62 9.42 3.36 -2.95
CA PHE A 62 10.04 3.04 -1.66
C PHE A 62 9.15 2.17 -0.77
N GLY A 63 7.83 2.35 -0.82
CA GLY A 63 6.87 1.47 -0.13
C GLY A 63 6.89 0.04 -0.68
N ALA A 64 6.96 -0.11 -2.00
CA ALA A 64 7.12 -1.41 -2.65
C ALA A 64 8.49 -2.04 -2.32
N ALA A 65 9.57 -1.25 -2.29
CA ALA A 65 10.90 -1.72 -1.90
C ALA A 65 10.94 -2.19 -0.44
N TRP A 66 10.28 -1.48 0.47
CA TRP A 66 10.10 -1.91 1.87
C TRP A 66 9.38 -3.26 1.96
N PHE A 67 8.22 -3.38 1.31
CA PHE A 67 7.42 -4.61 1.31
C PHE A 67 8.21 -5.80 0.72
N PHE A 68 8.89 -5.58 -0.41
CA PHE A 68 9.71 -6.61 -1.05
C PHE A 68 10.91 -7.04 -0.20
N THR A 69 11.56 -6.09 0.49
CA THR A 69 12.68 -6.39 1.40
C THR A 69 12.26 -7.33 2.52
N ILE A 70 11.10 -7.08 3.16
CA ILE A 70 10.54 -7.98 4.17
C ILE A 70 10.15 -9.32 3.54
N GLY A 71 9.48 -9.30 2.40
CA GLY A 71 9.03 -10.52 1.70
C GLY A 71 10.19 -11.46 1.34
N VAL A 72 11.30 -10.92 0.80
CA VAL A 72 12.51 -11.71 0.50
C VAL A 72 13.13 -12.28 1.77
N TRP A 73 13.14 -11.53 2.87
CA TRP A 73 13.64 -12.05 4.15
C TRP A 73 12.79 -13.20 4.68
N TYR A 74 11.46 -13.11 4.58
CA TYR A 74 10.55 -14.20 4.97
C TYR A 74 10.71 -15.41 4.05
N TRP A 75 10.91 -15.19 2.75
CA TRP A 75 11.20 -16.27 1.80
C TRP A 75 12.51 -16.99 2.12
N TYR A 76 13.53 -16.24 2.57
CA TYR A 76 14.78 -16.79 3.08
C TYR A 76 14.55 -17.60 4.38
N GLN A 77 13.73 -17.12 5.32
CA GLN A 77 13.37 -17.87 6.54
C GLN A 77 12.61 -19.17 6.24
N ALA A 78 11.77 -19.16 5.20
CA ALA A 78 11.06 -20.34 4.71
C ALA A 78 11.97 -21.34 3.96
N GLY A 79 13.26 -21.05 3.80
CA GLY A 79 14.16 -21.90 3.01
C GLY A 79 13.78 -21.96 1.52
N PHE A 80 13.12 -20.91 1.00
CA PHE A 80 12.59 -20.84 -0.37
C PHE A 80 11.51 -21.89 -0.69
N ASP A 81 10.86 -22.46 0.32
CA ASP A 81 9.75 -23.39 0.16
C ASP A 81 8.38 -22.67 0.26
N PRO A 82 7.54 -22.70 -0.80
CA PRO A 82 6.21 -22.08 -0.80
C PRO A 82 5.26 -22.62 0.26
N PHE A 83 5.36 -23.89 0.62
CA PHE A 83 4.47 -24.49 1.62
C PHE A 83 4.84 -24.03 3.02
N ILE A 84 6.14 -24.00 3.34
CA ILE A 84 6.63 -23.45 4.62
C ILE A 84 6.28 -21.97 4.71
N PHE A 85 6.49 -21.22 3.62
CA PHE A 85 6.18 -19.79 3.61
C PHE A 85 4.70 -19.52 3.94
N MET A 86 3.77 -20.24 3.31
CA MET A 86 2.34 -20.07 3.56
C MET A 86 1.91 -20.57 4.94
N ARG A 87 2.52 -21.66 5.44
CA ARG A 87 2.23 -22.21 6.77
C ARG A 87 2.64 -21.26 7.88
N ASP A 88 3.84 -20.68 7.77
CA ASP A 88 4.48 -19.92 8.84
C ASP A 88 4.43 -18.40 8.60
N LEU A 89 3.67 -17.92 7.60
CA LEU A 89 3.64 -16.52 7.17
C LEU A 89 3.49 -15.52 8.34
N PHE A 90 2.65 -15.84 9.32
CA PHE A 90 2.39 -15.00 10.49
C PHE A 90 3.41 -15.15 11.64
N PHE A 91 4.36 -16.07 11.50
CA PHE A 91 5.41 -16.35 12.49
C PHE A 91 6.79 -15.85 12.05
N PHE A 92 6.99 -15.51 10.78
CA PHE A 92 8.22 -14.90 10.32
C PHE A 92 8.42 -13.50 10.89
N SER A 93 9.69 -13.14 11.10
CA SER A 93 10.03 -11.84 11.64
C SER A 93 11.33 -11.29 11.05
N LEU A 94 11.33 -9.99 10.77
CA LEU A 94 12.53 -9.24 10.45
C LEU A 94 12.90 -8.44 11.70
N GLU A 95 13.87 -8.95 12.47
CA GLU A 95 14.24 -8.37 13.76
C GLU A 95 15.22 -7.19 13.61
N PRO A 96 15.14 -6.17 14.50
CA PRO A 96 16.11 -5.09 14.54
C PRO A 96 17.49 -5.57 14.99
N PRO A 97 18.54 -4.74 14.83
CA PRO A 97 19.87 -5.06 15.32
C PRO A 97 19.90 -5.31 16.83
N PRO A 98 20.73 -6.26 17.31
CA PRO A 98 20.95 -6.42 18.73
C PRO A 98 21.64 -5.19 19.35
N ALA A 99 21.45 -5.00 20.65
CA ALA A 99 21.88 -3.80 21.37
C ALA A 99 23.39 -3.50 21.29
N GLU A 100 24.22 -4.52 21.06
CA GLU A 100 25.68 -4.40 20.88
C GLU A 100 26.07 -3.47 19.72
N TYR A 101 25.20 -3.31 18.71
CA TYR A 101 25.44 -2.41 17.58
C TYR A 101 25.04 -0.96 17.86
N GLY A 102 24.30 -0.66 18.94
CA GLY A 102 23.79 0.67 19.22
C GLY A 102 23.05 1.28 18.01
N LEU A 103 23.55 2.41 17.50
CA LEU A 103 23.03 3.09 16.29
C LEU A 103 23.87 2.82 15.02
N ALA A 104 24.89 1.95 15.11
CA ALA A 104 25.72 1.62 13.96
C ALA A 104 24.97 0.73 12.97
N LEU A 105 25.50 0.66 11.74
CA LEU A 105 25.00 -0.26 10.72
C LEU A 105 25.41 -1.69 11.07
N ALA A 106 24.43 -2.57 11.22
CA ALA A 106 24.65 -3.98 11.56
C ALA A 106 24.81 -4.84 10.30
N PRO A 107 25.46 -6.03 10.39
CA PRO A 107 25.47 -7.00 9.29
C PRO A 107 24.06 -7.38 8.85
N LEU A 108 23.89 -7.72 7.56
CA LEU A 108 22.57 -7.98 6.96
C LEU A 108 21.72 -8.98 7.78
N LYS A 109 22.29 -10.12 8.17
CA LYS A 109 21.59 -11.17 8.93
C LYS A 109 21.37 -10.86 10.42
N GLN A 110 21.91 -9.75 10.92
CA GLN A 110 21.86 -9.35 12.33
C GLN A 110 21.17 -7.98 12.48
N GLY A 111 20.12 -7.74 11.69
CA GLY A 111 19.34 -6.50 11.74
C GLY A 111 19.70 -5.45 10.68
N GLY A 112 20.74 -5.66 9.87
CA GLY A 112 21.04 -4.76 8.75
C GLY A 112 19.93 -4.69 7.71
N VAL A 113 19.26 -5.82 7.42
CA VAL A 113 18.08 -5.85 6.53
C VAL A 113 16.91 -5.06 7.13
N TRP A 114 16.74 -5.10 8.45
CA TRP A 114 15.74 -4.30 9.15
C TRP A 114 16.03 -2.80 9.00
N GLN A 115 17.28 -2.38 9.14
CA GLN A 115 17.66 -0.97 8.96
C GLN A 115 17.37 -0.47 7.55
N ILE A 116 17.66 -1.28 6.53
CA ILE A 116 17.35 -0.97 5.12
C ILE A 116 15.83 -0.86 4.90
N ALA A 117 15.06 -1.82 5.39
CA ALA A 117 13.60 -1.79 5.29
C ALA A 117 13.02 -0.55 5.97
N SER A 118 13.51 -0.21 7.17
CA SER A 118 13.09 0.99 7.92
C SER A 118 13.40 2.29 7.17
N LEU A 119 14.56 2.38 6.50
CA LEU A 119 14.89 3.54 5.68
C LEU A 119 13.94 3.69 4.48
N PHE A 120 13.66 2.59 3.77
CA PHE A 120 12.71 2.61 2.67
C PHE A 120 11.30 3.01 3.12
N MET A 121 10.84 2.47 4.25
CA MET A 121 9.55 2.86 4.82
C MET A 121 9.51 4.33 5.20
N ALA A 122 10.58 4.86 5.83
CA ALA A 122 10.65 6.27 6.22
C ALA A 122 10.56 7.20 5.00
N ILE A 123 11.29 6.90 3.92
CA ILE A 123 11.21 7.68 2.67
C ILE A 123 9.80 7.60 2.10
N SER A 124 9.18 6.42 2.09
CA SER A 124 7.82 6.22 1.59
C SER A 124 6.80 7.09 2.33
N VAL A 125 6.82 7.04 3.67
CA VAL A 125 5.87 7.77 4.53
C VAL A 125 6.09 9.28 4.47
N ILE A 126 7.34 9.75 4.41
CA ILE A 126 7.62 11.19 4.32
C ILE A 126 7.21 11.76 2.95
N ALA A 127 7.28 10.97 1.89
CA ALA A 127 6.90 11.38 0.54
C ALA A 127 5.40 11.23 0.24
N TRP A 128 4.64 10.56 1.12
CA TRP A 128 3.19 10.36 1.00
C TRP A 128 2.40 11.52 1.60
#